data_AF-A0A9X2CZ70-F1
#
_entry.id   AF-A0A9X2CZ70-F1
#
_cell.length_a   1.000
_cell.length_b   1.000
_cell.length_c   1.000
_cell.angle_alpha   90.00
_cell.angle_beta   90.00
_cell.angle_gamma   90.00
#
_symmetry.space_group_name_H-M   'P 1'
#
loop_
_entity.id
_entity.type
_entity.pdbx_description
1 polymer ?
#
loop_
_entity_poly.entity_id
_entity_poly.type
_entity_poly.pdbx_seq_one_letter_code
_entity_poly.pdbx_strand_id
1 'polypeptide(L)'
;MGAQGTYYVPKPSHWPLVGSFGLTTTLVGAASWLHNDWYGPYVFTLGLCILIGMMFGWFGQVIYENSKGLYDLQVDKSFRWGMCWFIFSEVCFFGAFFGALFFARFWVIPLLGGEVHPMTHITLWPDFKATWPLLNNPDNQIFSGAHEAMGAWGLAAINTLILLTSGVTITWAHWALKLNKRTQLLVGMSLTIALGLLFLTLQAYEYHEAYTEMGLTLAAGMYGTTFFMLTGFHGLHVTIGTIMLIVILIRCKRGHFTPERHFAFEGVAWYWHFVDVVWLFLFLFVYWL
;
A
#
# COMPACT_ATOMS: atom_id res chain seq x y z
N MET A 1 -3.61 -14.30 34.78
CA MET A 1 -2.86 -15.32 34.03
C MET A 1 -3.89 -16.25 33.41
N GLY A 2 -3.94 -16.36 32.08
CA GLY A 2 -4.72 -17.44 31.46
C GLY A 2 -4.21 -18.77 31.99
N ALA A 3 -5.13 -19.66 32.37
CA ALA A 3 -4.75 -21.00 32.80
C ALA A 3 -3.94 -21.65 31.65
N GLN A 4 -2.81 -22.28 31.97
CA GLN A 4 -2.07 -23.05 30.98
C GLN A 4 -3.02 -24.05 30.32
N GLY A 5 -3.22 -23.92 29.00
CA GLY A 5 -4.00 -24.86 28.19
C GLY A 5 -5.35 -24.34 27.67
N THR A 6 -5.81 -23.12 28.00
CA THR A 6 -7.04 -22.56 27.43
C THR A 6 -6.77 -21.31 26.59
N TYR A 7 -7.23 -21.33 25.33
CA TYR A 7 -7.11 -20.20 24.40
C TYR A 7 -7.82 -18.96 24.97
N TYR A 8 -7.28 -17.77 24.70
CA TYR A 8 -7.89 -16.52 25.14
C TYR A 8 -9.27 -16.33 24.50
N VAL A 9 -10.31 -16.20 25.34
CA VAL A 9 -11.68 -15.89 24.91
C VAL A 9 -11.95 -14.41 25.21
N PRO A 10 -12.09 -13.55 24.18
CA PRO A 10 -12.39 -12.14 24.38
C PRO A 10 -13.80 -11.94 24.93
N LYS A 11 -13.99 -10.86 25.70
CA LYS A 11 -15.33 -10.38 26.06
C LYS A 11 -16.05 -9.82 24.83
N PRO A 12 -17.39 -9.76 24.83
CA PRO A 12 -18.14 -9.11 23.76
C PRO A 12 -17.61 -7.70 23.45
N SER A 13 -17.40 -7.40 22.17
CA SER A 13 -16.89 -6.12 21.69
C SER A 13 -17.88 -5.49 20.72
N HIS A 14 -18.08 -4.17 20.83
CA HIS A 14 -18.96 -3.40 19.96
C HIS A 14 -18.24 -2.89 18.70
N TRP A 15 -16.90 -2.93 18.67
CA TRP A 15 -16.11 -2.41 17.55
C TRP A 15 -16.44 -3.04 16.19
N PRO A 16 -16.73 -4.35 16.07
CA PRO A 16 -17.18 -4.93 14.80
C PRO A 16 -18.44 -4.25 14.25
N LEU A 17 -19.42 -3.96 15.10
CA LEU A 17 -20.67 -3.30 14.70
C LEU A 17 -20.42 -1.86 14.25
N VAL A 18 -19.60 -1.11 15.01
CA VAL A 18 -19.19 0.26 14.64
C VAL A 18 -18.43 0.26 13.31
N GLY A 19 -17.56 -0.73 13.10
CA GLY A 19 -16.83 -0.92 11.86
C GLY A 19 -17.75 -1.18 10.66
N SER A 20 -18.73 -2.08 10.80
CA SER A 20 -19.73 -2.34 9.76
C SER A 20 -20.55 -1.10 9.41
N PHE A 21 -20.96 -0.32 10.41
CA PHE A 21 -21.67 0.94 10.19
C PHE A 21 -20.77 1.95 9.46
N GLY A 22 -19.55 2.18 9.95
CA GLY A 22 -18.59 3.08 9.33
C GLY A 22 -18.26 2.71 7.88
N LEU A 23 -18.07 1.41 7.60
CA LEU A 23 -17.80 0.92 6.25
C LEU A 23 -19.00 1.15 5.33
N THR A 24 -20.20 0.82 5.78
CA THR A 24 -21.43 1.03 5.00
C THR A 24 -21.64 2.50 4.70
N THR A 25 -21.51 3.38 5.70
CA THR A 25 -21.61 4.84 5.54
C THR A 25 -20.56 5.36 4.56
N THR A 26 -19.32 4.87 4.65
CA THR A 26 -18.24 5.26 3.72
C THR A 26 -18.58 4.87 2.29
N LEU A 27 -19.00 3.62 2.05
CA LEU A 27 -19.31 3.13 0.70
C LEU A 27 -20.54 3.81 0.10
N VAL A 28 -21.60 4.03 0.89
CA VAL A 28 -22.79 4.78 0.45
C VAL A 28 -22.41 6.23 0.11
N GLY A 29 -21.60 6.88 0.95
CA GLY A 29 -21.10 8.22 0.69
C GLY A 29 -20.26 8.31 -0.58
N ALA A 30 -19.34 7.36 -0.78
CA ALA A 30 -18.52 7.28 -1.99
C ALA A 30 -19.38 7.07 -3.24
N ALA A 31 -20.33 6.14 -3.20
CA ALA A 31 -21.24 5.87 -4.31
C ALA A 31 -22.07 7.11 -4.67
N SER A 32 -22.65 7.79 -3.68
CA SER A 32 -23.40 9.04 -3.92
C SER A 32 -22.51 10.17 -4.45
N TRP A 33 -21.28 10.29 -3.95
CA TRP A 33 -20.34 11.29 -4.45
C TRP A 33 -20.00 11.04 -5.94
N LEU A 34 -19.74 9.79 -6.33
CA LEU A 34 -19.49 9.43 -7.73
C LEU A 34 -20.69 9.70 -8.66
N HIS A 35 -21.91 9.74 -8.12
CA HIS A 35 -23.13 10.12 -8.86
C HIS A 35 -23.44 11.63 -8.79
N ASN A 36 -22.52 12.45 -8.28
CA ASN A 36 -22.66 13.90 -8.11
C ASN A 36 -23.77 14.33 -7.13
N ASP A 37 -24.15 13.48 -6.18
CA ASP A 37 -25.06 13.87 -5.10
C ASP A 37 -24.36 14.84 -4.14
N TRP A 38 -25.01 15.96 -3.80
CA TRP A 38 -24.44 17.00 -2.94
C TRP A 38 -24.07 16.52 -1.53
N TYR A 39 -24.77 15.52 -1.00
CA TYR A 39 -24.53 14.97 0.34
C TYR A 39 -23.42 13.91 0.36
N GLY A 40 -23.03 13.38 -0.80
CA GLY A 40 -22.06 12.29 -0.94
C GLY A 40 -20.74 12.54 -0.20
N PRO A 41 -20.04 13.68 -0.43
CA PRO A 41 -18.79 13.99 0.25
C PRO A 41 -18.91 14.03 1.79
N TYR A 42 -20.02 14.55 2.31
CA TYR A 42 -20.26 14.66 3.75
C TYR A 42 -20.51 13.30 4.39
N VAL A 43 -21.33 12.46 3.75
CA VAL A 43 -21.60 11.09 4.21
C VAL A 43 -20.33 10.24 4.14
N PHE A 44 -19.54 10.38 3.06
CA PHE A 44 -18.24 9.71 2.92
C PHE A 44 -17.28 10.10 4.06
N THR A 45 -17.14 11.40 4.31
CA THR A 45 -16.26 11.92 5.37
C THR A 45 -16.72 11.46 6.76
N LEU A 46 -18.02 11.44 7.02
CA LEU A 46 -18.58 10.90 8.27
C LEU A 46 -18.22 9.42 8.45
N GLY A 47 -18.37 8.62 7.39
CA GLY A 47 -17.98 7.20 7.38
C GLY A 47 -16.49 7.01 7.71
N LEU A 48 -15.61 7.80 7.09
CA LEU A 48 -14.18 7.78 7.38
C LEU A 48 -13.88 8.15 8.84
N CYS A 49 -14.52 9.19 9.39
CA CYS A 49 -14.36 9.58 10.79
C CYS A 49 -14.77 8.45 11.74
N ILE A 50 -15.86 7.74 11.45
CA ILE A 50 -16.30 6.58 12.23
C ILE A 50 -15.25 5.46 12.16
N LEU A 51 -14.74 5.15 10.97
CA LEU A 51 -13.71 4.13 10.79
C LEU A 51 -12.41 4.47 11.52
N ILE A 52 -11.94 5.72 11.44
CA ILE A 52 -10.74 6.18 12.17
C ILE A 52 -10.96 6.07 13.68
N GLY A 53 -12.10 6.53 14.19
CA GLY A 53 -12.45 6.42 15.60
C GLY A 53 -12.51 4.97 16.07
N MET A 54 -13.10 4.08 15.27
CA MET A 54 -13.16 2.65 15.50
C MET A 54 -11.76 2.03 15.54
N MET A 55 -10.90 2.32 14.57
CA MET A 55 -9.53 1.79 14.52
C MET A 55 -8.72 2.21 15.74
N PHE A 56 -8.81 3.50 16.14
CA PHE A 56 -8.12 4.01 17.33
C PHE A 56 -8.61 3.31 18.60
N GLY A 57 -9.93 3.16 18.76
CA GLY A 57 -10.53 2.50 19.91
C GLY A 57 -10.24 1.00 19.99
N TRP A 58 -10.42 0.28 18.88
CA TRP A 58 -10.20 -1.16 18.81
C TRP A 58 -8.72 -1.50 19.00
N PHE A 59 -7.80 -0.86 18.28
CA PHE A 59 -6.38 -1.10 18.49
C PHE A 59 -5.91 -0.65 19.89
N GLY A 60 -6.48 0.42 20.44
CA GLY A 60 -6.27 0.81 21.82
C GLY A 60 -6.63 -0.30 22.81
N GLN A 61 -7.77 -0.95 22.61
CA GLN A 61 -8.20 -2.10 23.42
C GLN A 61 -7.25 -3.29 23.29
N VAL A 62 -6.82 -3.65 22.07
CA VAL A 62 -5.84 -4.73 21.84
C VAL A 62 -4.52 -4.45 22.55
N ILE A 63 -4.03 -3.20 22.49
CA ILE A 63 -2.82 -2.78 23.20
C ILE A 63 -3.02 -2.88 24.72
N TYR A 64 -4.17 -2.45 25.23
CA TYR A 64 -4.50 -2.52 26.65
C TYR A 64 -4.54 -3.96 27.16
N GLU A 65 -5.24 -4.85 26.46
CA GLU A 65 -5.34 -6.28 26.80
C GLU A 65 -3.97 -6.96 26.80
N ASN A 66 -3.12 -6.65 25.80
CA ASN A 66 -1.75 -7.12 25.75
C ASN A 66 -0.93 -6.62 26.96
N SER A 67 -1.05 -5.34 27.31
CA SER A 67 -0.32 -4.74 28.45
C SER A 67 -0.73 -5.34 29.80
N LYS A 68 -1.96 -5.88 29.91
CA LYS A 68 -2.44 -6.62 31.08
C LYS A 68 -2.00 -8.08 31.12
N GLY A 69 -1.23 -8.53 30.12
CA GLY A 69 -0.75 -9.91 30.04
C GLY A 69 -1.87 -10.92 29.83
N LEU A 70 -2.99 -10.51 29.20
CA LEU A 70 -4.12 -11.39 28.89
C LEU A 70 -3.81 -12.34 27.73
N TYR A 71 -2.86 -11.98 26.86
CA TYR A 71 -2.43 -12.81 25.75
C TYR A 71 -1.29 -13.74 26.16
N ASP A 72 -1.44 -15.02 25.83
CA ASP A 72 -0.43 -16.05 26.03
C ASP A 72 0.38 -16.30 24.74
N LEU A 73 1.30 -17.26 24.78
CA LEU A 73 2.13 -17.61 23.62
C LEU A 73 1.33 -18.29 22.49
N GLN A 74 0.16 -18.84 22.78
CA GLN A 74 -0.70 -19.42 21.75
C GLN A 74 -1.36 -18.31 20.92
N VAL A 75 -1.88 -17.27 21.59
CA VAL A 75 -2.43 -16.07 20.93
C VAL A 75 -1.36 -15.33 20.14
N ASP A 76 -0.14 -15.22 20.66
CA ASP A 76 0.99 -14.63 19.92
C ASP A 76 1.25 -15.34 18.57
N LYS A 77 1.25 -16.68 18.56
CA LYS A 77 1.36 -17.46 17.33
C LYS A 77 0.18 -17.21 16.38
N SER A 78 -1.05 -17.15 16.89
CA SER A 78 -2.22 -16.86 16.06
C SER A 78 -2.14 -15.48 15.42
N PHE A 79 -1.67 -14.46 16.15
CA PHE A 79 -1.49 -13.13 15.57
C PHE A 79 -0.43 -13.10 14.47
N ARG A 80 0.66 -13.87 14.61
CA ARG A 80 1.68 -14.02 13.57
C ARG A 80 1.12 -14.64 12.30
N TRP A 81 0.37 -15.74 12.43
CA TRP A 81 -0.31 -16.34 11.28
C TRP A 81 -1.34 -15.40 10.67
N GLY A 82 -2.10 -14.67 11.48
CA GLY A 82 -3.02 -13.64 11.01
C GLY A 82 -2.31 -12.58 10.17
N MET A 83 -1.16 -12.09 10.63
CA MET A 83 -0.34 -11.14 9.87
C MET A 83 0.21 -11.75 8.58
N CYS A 84 0.68 -13.01 8.59
CA CYS A 84 1.16 -13.68 7.39
C CYS A 84 0.05 -13.83 6.34
N TRP A 85 -1.16 -14.25 6.75
CA TRP A 85 -2.30 -14.37 5.84
C TRP A 85 -2.78 -13.02 5.31
N PHE A 86 -2.73 -11.98 6.14
CA PHE A 86 -3.00 -10.61 5.71
C PHE A 86 -1.99 -10.15 4.64
N ILE A 87 -0.68 -10.31 4.88
CA ILE A 87 0.34 -9.97 3.87
C ILE A 87 0.15 -10.79 2.60
N PHE A 88 -0.17 -12.09 2.73
CA PHE A 88 -0.45 -12.93 1.58
C PHE A 88 -1.65 -12.41 0.75
N SER A 89 -2.74 -11.98 1.39
CA SER A 89 -3.85 -11.36 0.65
C SER A 89 -3.46 -10.05 -0.02
N GLU A 90 -2.60 -9.24 0.60
CA GLU A 90 -2.08 -8.02 -0.04
C GLU A 90 -1.19 -8.34 -1.25
N VAL A 91 -0.37 -9.40 -1.19
CA VAL A 91 0.40 -9.88 -2.35
C VAL A 91 -0.53 -10.32 -3.48
N CYS A 92 -1.62 -11.04 -3.18
CA CYS A 92 -2.63 -11.41 -4.17
C CYS A 92 -3.33 -10.17 -4.78
N PHE A 93 -3.63 -9.16 -3.97
CA PHE A 93 -4.19 -7.88 -4.41
C PHE A 93 -3.28 -7.19 -5.43
N PHE A 94 -1.99 -7.01 -5.13
CA PHE A 94 -1.02 -6.48 -6.10
C PHE A 94 -0.85 -7.40 -7.31
N GLY A 95 -0.90 -8.71 -7.11
CA GLY A 95 -0.86 -9.71 -8.18
C GLY A 95 -1.94 -9.49 -9.24
N ALA A 96 -3.13 -9.02 -8.87
CA ALA A 96 -4.18 -8.66 -9.82
C ALA A 96 -3.78 -7.46 -10.70
N PHE A 97 -3.17 -6.41 -10.13
CA PHE A 97 -2.73 -5.25 -10.89
C PHE A 97 -1.53 -5.57 -11.80
N PHE A 98 -0.54 -6.32 -11.32
CA PHE A 98 0.56 -6.80 -12.16
C PHE A 98 0.05 -7.75 -13.24
N GLY A 99 -0.94 -8.59 -12.94
CA GLY A 99 -1.62 -9.43 -13.90
C GLY A 99 -2.31 -8.61 -15.00
N ALA A 100 -2.97 -7.52 -14.63
CA ALA A 100 -3.57 -6.59 -15.60
C ALA A 100 -2.52 -5.91 -16.49
N LEU A 101 -1.39 -5.46 -15.92
CA LEU A 101 -0.27 -4.90 -16.68
C LEU A 101 0.34 -5.94 -17.64
N PHE A 102 0.55 -7.17 -17.18
CA PHE A 102 1.03 -8.26 -18.01
C PHE A 102 0.06 -8.56 -19.16
N PHE A 103 -1.24 -8.69 -18.84
CA PHE A 103 -2.28 -8.93 -19.84
C PHE A 103 -2.34 -7.82 -20.90
N ALA A 104 -2.25 -6.55 -20.46
CA ALA A 104 -2.17 -5.40 -21.34
C ALA A 104 -0.99 -5.50 -22.33
N ARG A 105 0.22 -5.72 -21.80
CA ARG A 105 1.47 -5.72 -22.60
C ARG A 105 1.58 -6.89 -23.56
N PHE A 106 1.24 -8.09 -23.10
CA PHE A 106 1.53 -9.32 -23.84
C PHE A 106 0.35 -9.86 -24.63
N TRP A 107 -0.87 -9.37 -24.38
CA TRP A 107 -2.06 -9.83 -25.10
C TRP A 107 -2.81 -8.70 -25.77
N VAL A 108 -3.21 -7.65 -25.04
CA VAL A 108 -4.08 -6.60 -25.58
C VAL A 108 -3.38 -5.79 -26.67
N ILE A 109 -2.17 -5.28 -26.39
CA ILE A 109 -1.45 -4.42 -27.35
C ILE A 109 -1.04 -5.16 -28.62
N PRO A 110 -0.46 -6.37 -28.57
CA PRO A 110 -0.14 -7.13 -29.78
C PRO A 110 -1.38 -7.51 -30.60
N LEU A 111 -2.50 -7.82 -29.93
CA LEU A 111 -3.77 -8.10 -30.58
C LEU A 111 -4.30 -6.87 -31.36
N LEU A 112 -4.25 -5.68 -30.73
CA LEU A 112 -4.61 -4.42 -31.38
C LEU A 112 -3.66 -4.04 -32.53
N GLY A 113 -2.39 -4.43 -32.42
CA GLY A 113 -1.38 -4.32 -33.48
C GLY A 113 -1.56 -5.30 -34.64
N GLY A 114 -2.56 -6.20 -34.57
CA GLY A 114 -2.89 -7.11 -35.66
C GLY A 114 -2.06 -8.39 -35.71
N GLU A 115 -1.32 -8.77 -34.66
CA GLU A 115 -0.52 -10.01 -34.68
C GLU A 115 -1.36 -11.27 -34.89
N VAL A 116 -2.54 -11.33 -34.27
CA VAL A 116 -3.46 -12.49 -34.36
C VAL A 116 -4.59 -12.25 -35.36
N HIS A 117 -5.10 -11.02 -35.46
CA HIS A 117 -6.22 -10.65 -36.33
C HIS A 117 -5.89 -9.43 -37.22
N PRO A 118 -5.09 -9.60 -38.29
CA PRO A 118 -4.63 -8.49 -39.13
C PRO A 118 -5.76 -7.68 -39.76
N MET A 119 -6.86 -8.34 -40.14
CA MET A 119 -8.01 -7.67 -40.77
C MET A 119 -8.71 -6.68 -39.82
N THR A 120 -8.79 -7.00 -38.52
CA THR A 120 -9.39 -6.11 -37.52
C THR A 120 -8.53 -4.85 -37.35
N HIS A 121 -7.21 -5.02 -37.29
CA HIS A 121 -6.27 -3.90 -37.20
C HIS A 121 -6.38 -2.97 -38.43
N ILE A 122 -6.33 -3.53 -39.64
CA ILE A 122 -6.43 -2.73 -40.88
C ILE A 122 -7.77 -1.99 -40.98
N THR A 123 -8.85 -2.58 -40.46
CA THR A 123 -10.20 -1.99 -40.57
C THR A 123 -10.47 -0.94 -39.50
N LEU A 124 -10.02 -1.15 -38.26
CA LEU A 124 -10.35 -0.29 -37.12
C LEU A 124 -9.23 0.69 -36.75
N TRP A 125 -7.98 0.23 -36.76
CA TRP A 125 -6.84 0.95 -36.20
C TRP A 125 -5.58 0.89 -37.10
N PRO A 126 -5.67 1.25 -38.39
CA PRO A 126 -4.59 1.03 -39.36
C PRO A 126 -3.29 1.80 -39.01
N ASP A 127 -3.39 2.89 -38.25
CA ASP A 127 -2.25 3.72 -37.85
C ASP A 127 -1.70 3.36 -36.46
N PHE A 128 -2.33 2.41 -35.75
CA PHE A 128 -1.92 2.02 -34.41
C PHE A 128 -0.59 1.25 -34.43
N LYS A 129 0.34 1.64 -33.57
CA LYS A 129 1.63 0.94 -33.42
C LYS A 129 1.67 0.25 -32.07
N ALA A 130 1.79 -1.08 -32.10
CA ALA A 130 1.94 -1.89 -30.90
C ALA A 130 3.33 -1.68 -30.27
N THR A 131 3.41 -0.73 -29.35
CA THR A 131 4.61 -0.46 -28.56
C THR A 131 4.24 -0.27 -27.09
N TRP A 132 5.20 -0.55 -26.21
CA TRP A 132 5.09 -0.22 -24.80
C TRP A 132 6.29 0.63 -24.36
N PRO A 133 6.10 1.69 -23.54
CA PRO A 133 4.83 2.25 -23.05
C PRO A 133 3.92 2.78 -24.16
N LEU A 134 2.61 2.76 -23.92
CA LEU A 134 1.62 3.19 -24.90
C LEU A 134 1.40 4.70 -24.84
N LEU A 135 2.19 5.44 -25.61
CA LEU A 135 2.11 6.91 -25.71
C LEU A 135 1.07 7.40 -26.72
N ASN A 136 0.81 6.61 -27.76
CA ASN A 136 -0.24 6.88 -28.74
C ASN A 136 -1.33 5.82 -28.60
N ASN A 137 -2.50 6.22 -28.09
CA ASN A 137 -3.65 5.32 -27.99
C ASN A 137 -4.26 5.07 -29.38
N PRO A 138 -5.04 3.98 -29.56
CA PRO A 138 -5.72 3.69 -30.83
C PRO A 138 -6.56 4.87 -31.35
N ASP A 139 -7.22 5.59 -30.43
CA ASP A 139 -7.82 6.90 -30.67
C ASP A 139 -7.22 7.93 -29.70
N ASN A 140 -6.19 8.64 -30.16
CA ASN A 140 -5.51 9.64 -29.36
C ASN A 140 -6.25 10.99 -29.29
N GLN A 141 -7.33 11.17 -30.07
CA GLN A 141 -8.16 12.38 -30.01
C GLN A 141 -9.11 12.33 -28.83
N ILE A 142 -9.69 11.16 -28.56
CA ILE A 142 -10.59 10.92 -27.43
C ILE A 142 -9.80 10.60 -26.16
N PHE A 143 -8.76 9.77 -26.27
CA PHE A 143 -7.90 9.36 -25.16
C PHE A 143 -6.47 9.81 -25.41
N SER A 144 -6.15 11.05 -25.07
CA SER A 144 -4.80 11.59 -25.22
C SER A 144 -3.80 10.80 -24.35
N GLY A 145 -2.84 10.13 -24.99
CA GLY A 145 -1.74 9.48 -24.29
C GLY A 145 -0.72 10.48 -23.73
N ALA A 146 0.19 9.98 -22.90
CA ALA A 146 1.27 10.78 -22.35
C ALA A 146 2.26 11.21 -23.44
N HIS A 147 2.91 12.36 -23.24
CA HIS A 147 3.95 12.87 -24.14
C HIS A 147 5.22 12.04 -24.07
N GLU A 148 5.54 11.54 -22.87
CA GLU A 148 6.72 10.72 -22.60
C GLU A 148 6.45 9.70 -21.50
N ALA A 149 7.30 8.69 -21.44
CA ALA A 149 7.25 7.64 -20.43
C ALA A 149 8.06 8.04 -19.18
N MET A 150 7.58 7.64 -18.00
CA MET A 150 8.30 7.84 -16.74
C MET A 150 9.60 7.03 -16.74
N GLY A 151 10.72 7.74 -16.60
CA GLY A 151 12.05 7.13 -16.60
C GLY A 151 12.37 6.38 -15.30
N ALA A 152 12.99 5.21 -15.41
CA ALA A 152 13.47 4.46 -14.24
C ALA A 152 14.62 5.15 -13.50
N TRP A 153 15.49 5.83 -14.24
CA TRP A 153 16.66 6.50 -13.70
C TRP A 153 16.34 7.94 -13.34
N GLY A 154 16.75 8.36 -12.13
CA GLY A 154 16.35 9.64 -11.56
C GLY A 154 15.55 9.41 -10.28
N LEU A 155 14.37 10.01 -10.18
CA LEU A 155 13.53 9.97 -8.98
C LEU A 155 13.14 8.55 -8.58
N ALA A 156 12.66 7.72 -9.51
CA ALA A 156 12.28 6.34 -9.22
C ALA A 156 13.43 5.51 -8.63
N ALA A 157 14.64 5.62 -9.20
CA ALA A 157 15.84 4.96 -8.66
C ALA A 157 16.26 5.50 -7.29
N ILE A 158 16.14 6.80 -7.05
CA ILE A 158 16.39 7.42 -5.74
C ILE A 158 15.39 6.90 -4.71
N ASN A 159 14.10 6.84 -5.05
CA ASN A 159 13.05 6.28 -4.21
C ASN A 159 13.27 4.81 -3.88
N THR A 160 13.78 4.03 -4.84
CA THR A 160 14.23 2.64 -4.60
C THR A 160 15.34 2.58 -3.56
N LEU A 161 16.38 3.43 -3.68
CA LEU A 161 17.46 3.47 -2.71
C LEU A 161 16.95 3.88 -1.31
N ILE A 162 16.04 4.85 -1.24
CA ILE A 162 15.44 5.33 0.02
C ILE A 162 14.69 4.21 0.72
N LEU A 163 13.81 3.49 0.01
CA LEU A 163 13.05 2.39 0.61
C LEU A 163 13.96 1.24 1.05
N LEU A 164 14.90 0.81 0.22
CA LEU A 164 15.87 -0.22 0.60
C LEU A 164 16.70 0.18 1.83
N THR A 165 17.12 1.44 1.90
CA THR A 165 17.81 1.98 3.08
C THR A 165 16.89 1.95 4.31
N SER A 166 15.60 2.28 4.15
CA SER A 166 14.61 2.23 5.23
C SER A 166 14.37 0.81 5.75
N GLY A 167 14.45 -0.19 4.86
CA GLY A 167 14.41 -1.62 5.17
C GLY A 167 15.61 -2.06 6.02
N VAL A 168 16.81 -1.55 5.72
CA VAL A 168 18.00 -1.78 6.54
C VAL A 168 17.85 -1.13 7.92
N THR A 169 17.34 0.10 8.00
CA THR A 169 17.20 0.80 9.29
C THR A 169 16.13 0.16 10.20
N ILE A 170 15.03 -0.38 9.64
CA ILE A 170 14.03 -1.10 10.45
C ILE A 170 14.55 -2.46 10.92
N THR A 171 15.34 -3.14 10.08
CA THR A 171 16.03 -4.38 10.46
C THR A 171 17.02 -4.12 11.59
N TRP A 172 17.81 -3.05 11.49
CA TRP A 172 18.71 -2.63 12.56
C TRP A 172 17.97 -2.29 13.86
N ALA A 173 16.83 -1.58 13.77
CA ALA A 173 15.98 -1.31 14.92
C ALA A 173 15.45 -2.61 15.56
N HIS A 174 15.09 -3.60 14.75
CA HIS A 174 14.64 -4.90 15.24
C HIS A 174 15.73 -5.64 16.03
N TRP A 175 16.94 -5.71 15.48
CA TRP A 175 18.09 -6.28 16.20
C TRP A 175 18.41 -5.53 17.48
N ALA A 176 18.32 -4.20 17.45
CA ALA A 176 18.48 -3.38 18.65
C ALA A 176 17.42 -3.68 19.71
N LEU A 177 16.17 -3.94 19.32
CA LEU A 177 15.11 -4.38 20.24
C LEU A 177 15.47 -5.72 20.88
N LYS A 178 15.89 -6.71 20.08
CA LYS A 178 16.28 -8.05 20.59
C LYS A 178 17.50 -8.00 21.51
N LEU A 179 18.43 -7.10 21.26
CA LEU A 179 19.61 -6.86 22.12
C LEU A 179 19.33 -5.87 23.27
N ASN A 180 18.08 -5.44 23.46
CA ASN A 180 17.66 -4.47 24.47
C ASN A 180 18.42 -3.11 24.41
N LYS A 181 18.89 -2.71 23.22
CA LYS A 181 19.61 -1.45 22.96
C LYS A 181 18.62 -0.34 22.61
N ARG A 182 18.01 0.27 23.63
CA ARG A 182 16.92 1.25 23.47
C ARG A 182 17.24 2.44 22.57
N THR A 183 18.43 3.04 22.69
CA THR A 183 18.80 4.20 21.85
C THR A 183 18.87 3.83 20.38
N GLN A 184 19.48 2.69 20.05
CA GLN A 184 19.59 2.22 18.67
C GLN A 184 18.22 1.87 18.08
N LEU A 185 17.34 1.23 18.87
CA LEU A 185 15.95 0.98 18.49
C LEU A 185 15.22 2.27 18.10
N LEU A 186 15.29 3.31 18.95
CA LEU A 186 14.59 4.57 18.70
C LEU A 186 15.17 5.32 17.50
N VAL A 187 16.50 5.30 17.31
CA VAL A 187 17.16 5.94 16.16
C VAL A 187 16.78 5.21 14.87
N GLY A 188 16.91 3.88 14.81
CA GLY A 188 16.57 3.10 13.62
C GLY A 188 15.11 3.28 13.19
N MET A 189 14.18 3.23 14.15
CA MET A 189 12.76 3.52 13.90
C MET A 189 12.52 4.93 13.35
N SER A 190 13.18 5.94 13.94
CA SER A 190 13.00 7.33 13.50
C SER A 190 13.57 7.56 12.09
N LEU A 191 14.69 6.90 11.76
CA LEU A 191 15.27 6.93 10.42
C LEU A 191 14.36 6.25 9.40
N THR A 192 13.80 5.07 9.71
CA THR A 192 12.83 4.41 8.81
C THR A 192 11.63 5.29 8.53
N ILE A 193 11.04 5.92 9.56
CA ILE A 193 9.89 6.83 9.38
C ILE A 193 10.28 8.05 8.53
N ALA A 194 11.44 8.66 8.78
CA ALA A 194 11.91 9.81 8.01
C ALA A 194 12.11 9.45 6.53
N LEU A 195 12.69 8.29 6.24
CA LEU A 195 12.87 7.78 4.88
C LEU A 195 11.53 7.44 4.21
N GLY A 196 10.57 6.86 4.94
CA GLY A 196 9.22 6.60 4.43
C GLY A 196 8.46 7.89 4.09
N LEU A 197 8.57 8.92 4.94
CA LEU A 197 8.01 10.24 4.63
C LEU A 197 8.69 10.90 3.43
N LEU A 198 10.02 10.79 3.35
CA LEU A 198 10.77 11.30 2.21
C LEU A 198 10.34 10.63 0.90
N PHE A 199 10.20 9.30 0.89
CA PHE A 199 9.66 8.56 -0.25
C PHE A 199 8.29 9.10 -0.68
N LEU A 200 7.36 9.28 0.26
CA LEU A 200 6.01 9.80 -0.04
C LEU A 200 6.07 11.21 -0.64
N THR A 201 6.94 12.08 -0.14
CA THR A 201 7.10 13.43 -0.70
C THR A 201 7.66 13.42 -2.12
N LEU A 202 8.66 12.57 -2.39
CA LEU A 202 9.23 12.43 -3.73
C LEU A 202 8.24 11.78 -4.69
N GLN A 203 7.45 10.81 -4.23
CA GLN A 203 6.39 10.19 -5.03
C GLN A 203 5.29 11.21 -5.39
N ALA A 204 4.92 12.08 -4.46
CA ALA A 204 3.96 13.15 -4.73
C ALA A 204 4.51 14.17 -5.74
N TYR A 205 5.82 14.47 -5.67
CA TYR A 205 6.50 15.31 -6.65
C TYR A 205 6.50 14.66 -8.05
N GLU A 206 6.83 13.36 -8.13
CA GLU A 206 6.79 12.59 -9.38
C GLU A 206 5.38 12.60 -10.00
N TYR A 207 4.33 12.46 -9.19
CA TYR A 207 2.95 12.57 -9.68
C TYR A 207 2.59 13.96 -10.18
N HIS A 208 3.12 15.01 -9.53
CA HIS A 208 2.90 16.37 -10.00
C HIS A 208 3.54 16.56 -11.38
N GLU A 209 4.81 16.20 -11.54
CA GLU A 209 5.55 16.28 -12.80
C GLU A 209 4.91 15.42 -13.91
N ALA A 210 4.45 14.20 -13.57
CA ALA A 210 3.72 13.33 -14.49
C ALA A 210 2.45 14.01 -15.05
N TYR A 211 1.68 14.68 -14.19
CA TYR A 211 0.44 15.35 -14.61
C TYR A 211 0.69 16.66 -15.35
N THR A 212 1.68 17.47 -14.95
CA THR A 212 1.87 18.82 -15.50
C THR A 212 2.77 18.86 -16.72
N GLU A 213 3.87 18.11 -16.70
CA GLU A 213 4.89 18.18 -17.76
C GLU A 213 4.75 17.05 -18.78
N MET A 214 4.42 15.84 -18.32
CA MET A 214 4.42 14.64 -19.18
C MET A 214 3.05 14.32 -19.79
N GLY A 215 1.98 14.98 -19.34
CA GLY A 215 0.60 14.63 -19.73
C GLY A 215 0.18 13.22 -19.31
N LEU A 216 0.96 12.57 -18.42
CA LEU A 216 0.68 11.25 -17.87
C LEU A 216 -0.36 11.41 -16.77
N THR A 217 -1.63 11.27 -17.13
CA THR A 217 -2.78 11.33 -16.21
C THR A 217 -3.44 9.97 -16.05
N LEU A 218 -4.35 9.82 -15.08
CA LEU A 218 -5.20 8.64 -14.97
C LEU A 218 -6.02 8.38 -16.25
N ALA A 219 -6.34 9.42 -17.02
CA ALA A 219 -7.08 9.34 -18.27
C ALA A 219 -6.19 9.13 -19.51
N ALA A 220 -4.86 9.06 -19.35
CA ALA A 220 -3.89 8.86 -20.44
C ALA A 220 -3.83 7.41 -20.94
N GLY A 221 -5.01 6.83 -21.19
CA GLY A 221 -5.17 5.47 -21.63
C GLY A 221 -4.67 4.42 -20.64
N MET A 222 -4.31 3.26 -21.18
CA MET A 222 -3.95 2.08 -20.39
C MET A 222 -2.62 2.27 -19.66
N TYR A 223 -1.66 3.00 -20.24
CA TYR A 223 -0.39 3.29 -19.59
C TYR A 223 -0.60 4.15 -18.33
N GLY A 224 -1.29 5.29 -18.45
CA GLY A 224 -1.60 6.15 -17.31
C GLY A 224 -2.40 5.44 -16.22
N THR A 225 -3.47 4.73 -16.60
CA THR A 225 -4.32 4.00 -15.65
C THR A 225 -3.51 2.94 -14.89
N THR A 226 -2.74 2.10 -15.59
CA THR A 226 -1.98 1.03 -14.93
C THR A 226 -0.85 1.59 -14.07
N PHE A 227 -0.16 2.65 -14.53
CA PHE A 227 0.87 3.34 -13.75
C PHE A 227 0.31 3.83 -12.41
N PHE A 228 -0.69 4.72 -12.42
CA PHE A 228 -1.22 5.32 -11.19
C PHE A 228 -1.95 4.34 -10.28
N MET A 229 -2.60 3.30 -10.82
CA MET A 229 -3.24 2.30 -9.96
C MET A 229 -2.19 1.46 -9.24
N LEU A 230 -1.13 1.01 -9.92
CA LEU A 230 -0.04 0.23 -9.32
C LEU A 230 0.76 1.06 -8.30
N THR A 231 1.26 2.22 -8.71
CA THR A 231 2.09 3.07 -7.84
C THR A 231 1.24 3.78 -6.77
N GLY A 232 -0.01 4.13 -7.07
CA GLY A 232 -0.92 4.79 -6.14
C GLY A 232 -1.35 3.91 -4.99
N PHE A 233 -1.75 2.66 -5.28
CA PHE A 233 -2.03 1.71 -4.20
C PHE A 233 -0.78 1.40 -3.39
N HIS A 234 0.41 1.30 -4.00
CA HIS A 234 1.64 1.17 -3.24
C HIS A 234 1.91 2.37 -2.33
N GLY A 235 1.75 3.60 -2.82
CA GLY A 235 1.85 4.81 -2.01
C GLY A 235 0.86 4.85 -0.83
N LEU A 236 -0.36 4.34 -1.02
CA LEU A 236 -1.32 4.14 0.07
C LEU A 236 -0.78 3.16 1.13
N HIS A 237 -0.19 2.04 0.70
CA HIS A 237 0.41 1.06 1.61
C HIS A 237 1.62 1.63 2.36
N VAL A 238 2.50 2.39 1.69
CA VAL A 238 3.62 3.09 2.35
C VAL A 238 3.09 4.08 3.39
N THR A 239 2.00 4.80 3.08
CA THR A 239 1.37 5.74 4.02
C THR A 239 0.83 5.01 5.26
N ILE A 240 0.08 3.91 5.07
CA ILE A 240 -0.44 3.08 6.16
C ILE A 240 0.72 2.48 6.98
N GLY A 241 1.75 1.96 6.32
CA GLY A 241 2.97 1.45 6.94
C GLY A 241 3.67 2.50 7.79
N THR A 242 3.77 3.73 7.29
CA THR A 242 4.41 4.86 8.01
C THR A 242 3.61 5.23 9.26
N ILE A 243 2.27 5.28 9.16
CA ILE A 243 1.39 5.50 10.32
C ILE A 243 1.58 4.39 11.37
N MET A 244 1.61 3.13 10.94
CA MET A 244 1.86 2.00 11.83
C MET A 244 3.24 2.10 12.51
N LEU A 245 4.29 2.44 11.77
CA LEU A 245 5.64 2.65 12.31
C LEU A 245 5.67 3.78 13.35
N ILE A 246 4.97 4.89 13.11
CA ILE A 246 4.84 5.99 14.07
C ILE A 246 4.20 5.50 15.37
N VAL A 247 3.11 4.73 15.29
CA VAL A 247 2.45 4.12 16.46
C VAL A 247 3.41 3.19 17.20
N ILE A 248 4.16 2.35 16.47
CA ILE A 248 5.15 1.45 17.07
C ILE A 248 6.28 2.24 17.74
N LEU A 249 6.80 3.31 17.13
CA LEU A 249 7.80 4.18 17.73
C LEU A 249 7.31 4.79 19.06
N ILE A 250 6.06 5.28 19.10
CA ILE A 250 5.45 5.80 20.33
C ILE A 250 5.39 4.69 21.40
N ARG A 251 5.01 3.47 21.02
CA ARG A 251 4.97 2.31 21.93
C ARG A 251 6.37 1.89 22.41
N CYS A 252 7.39 1.95 21.55
CA CYS A 252 8.79 1.74 21.93
C CYS A 252 9.24 2.79 22.95
N LYS A 253 8.91 4.07 22.73
CA LYS A 253 9.21 5.16 23.68
C LYS A 253 8.54 4.94 25.04
N ARG A 254 7.32 4.38 25.06
CA ARG A 254 6.60 4.01 26.29
C ARG A 254 7.05 2.66 26.92
N GLY A 255 7.96 1.93 26.28
CA GLY A 255 8.49 0.67 26.82
C GLY A 255 7.50 -0.50 26.75
N HIS A 256 6.60 -0.52 25.77
CA HIS A 256 5.58 -1.58 25.62
C HIS A 256 6.11 -2.91 25.04
N PHE A 257 7.41 -3.01 24.75
CA PHE A 257 8.01 -4.16 24.08
C PHE A 257 9.20 -4.69 24.85
N THR A 258 9.35 -6.02 24.87
CA THR A 258 10.53 -6.73 25.40
C THR A 258 11.16 -7.58 24.31
N PRO A 259 12.43 -8.02 24.48
CA PRO A 259 13.09 -8.91 23.52
C PRO A 259 12.34 -10.22 23.26
N GLU A 260 11.45 -10.65 24.17
CA GLU A 260 10.65 -11.87 24.04
C GLU A 260 9.23 -11.58 23.56
N ARG A 261 8.70 -10.37 23.85
CA ARG A 261 7.31 -9.99 23.56
C ARG A 261 7.26 -8.68 22.77
N HIS A 262 7.32 -8.82 21.44
CA HIS A 262 7.34 -7.70 20.51
C HIS A 262 6.65 -8.02 19.18
N PHE A 263 5.67 -8.93 19.15
CA PHE A 263 4.95 -9.29 17.93
C PHE A 263 4.45 -8.08 17.14
N ALA A 264 3.84 -7.08 17.78
CA ALA A 264 3.31 -5.92 17.05
C ALA A 264 4.42 -5.12 16.34
N PHE A 265 5.63 -5.10 16.89
CA PHE A 265 6.79 -4.55 16.18
C PHE A 265 7.15 -5.44 14.98
N GLU A 266 7.27 -6.76 15.19
CA GLU A 266 7.60 -7.71 14.12
C GLU A 266 6.59 -7.71 12.98
N GLY A 267 5.29 -7.66 13.27
CA GLY A 267 4.23 -7.59 12.27
C GLY A 267 4.32 -6.32 11.42
N VAL A 268 4.56 -5.16 12.03
CA VAL A 268 4.74 -3.90 11.28
C VAL A 268 6.05 -3.91 10.49
N ALA A 269 7.12 -4.50 11.01
CA ALA A 269 8.37 -4.67 10.27
C ALA A 269 8.21 -5.61 9.07
N TRP A 270 7.47 -6.71 9.21
CA TRP A 270 7.12 -7.60 8.09
C TRP A 270 6.29 -6.89 7.03
N TYR A 271 5.30 -6.08 7.45
CA TYR A 271 4.53 -5.24 6.54
C TYR A 271 5.43 -4.26 5.78
N TRP A 272 6.36 -3.59 6.47
CA TRP A 272 7.26 -2.64 5.83
C TRP A 272 8.16 -3.32 4.77
N HIS A 273 8.72 -4.48 5.08
CA HIS A 273 9.47 -5.26 4.10
C HIS A 273 8.61 -5.76 2.93
N PHE A 274 7.34 -6.11 3.17
CA PHE A 274 6.41 -6.41 2.10
C PHE A 274 6.25 -5.20 1.15
N VAL A 275 6.08 -4.00 1.70
CA VAL A 275 5.99 -2.75 0.93
C VAL A 275 7.27 -2.50 0.13
N ASP A 276 8.46 -2.74 0.71
CA ASP A 276 9.74 -2.66 0.00
C ASP A 276 9.81 -3.63 -1.19
N VAL A 277 9.38 -4.88 -0.99
CA VAL A 277 9.39 -5.90 -2.05
C VAL A 277 8.44 -5.54 -3.18
N VAL A 278 7.22 -5.09 -2.87
CA VAL A 278 6.29 -4.63 -3.92
C VAL A 278 6.88 -3.46 -4.70
N TRP A 279 7.58 -2.53 -4.05
CA TRP A 279 8.27 -1.44 -4.75
C TRP A 279 9.33 -1.94 -5.73
N LEU A 280 10.12 -2.95 -5.38
CA LEU A 280 11.10 -3.52 -6.30
C LEU A 280 10.44 -4.11 -7.56
N PHE A 281 9.29 -4.76 -7.41
CA PHE A 281 8.50 -5.23 -8.55
C PHE A 281 7.95 -4.06 -9.36
N LEU A 282 7.49 -2.98 -8.73
CA LEU A 282 7.07 -1.76 -9.44
C LEU A 282 8.22 -1.14 -10.21
N PHE A 283 9.38 -0.94 -9.58
CA PHE A 283 10.57 -0.41 -10.23
C PHE A 283 10.95 -1.23 -11.46
N LEU A 284 10.99 -2.56 -11.33
CA LEU A 284 11.34 -3.44 -12.44
C LEU A 284 10.29 -3.44 -13.56
N PHE A 285 9.02 -3.65 -13.23
CA PHE A 285 8.00 -3.91 -14.24
C PHE A 285 7.26 -2.67 -14.72
N VAL A 286 7.24 -1.57 -13.97
CA VAL A 286 6.52 -0.35 -14.34
C VAL A 286 7.48 0.70 -14.91
N TYR A 287 8.67 0.83 -14.33
CA TYR A 287 9.62 1.87 -14.73
C TYR A 287 10.71 1.35 -15.68
N TRP A 288 11.26 0.17 -15.42
CA TRP A 288 12.43 -0.31 -16.15
C TRP A 288 12.11 -1.07 -17.44
N LEU A 289 11.19 -2.04 -17.35
CA LEU A 289 10.70 -2.85 -18.47
C LEU A 289 9.47 -2.23 -19.10
#